data_AF-A0A412Y643-F1
#
_entry.id   AF-A0A412Y643-F1
#
_cell.length_a   1.000
_cell.length_b   1.000
_cell.length_c   1.000
_cell.angle_alpha   90.00
_cell.angle_beta   90.00
_cell.angle_gamma   90.00
#
_symmetry.space_group_name_H-M   'P 1'
#
loop_
_entity.id
_entity.type
_entity.pdbx_description
1 polymer ?
#
loop_
_entity_poly.entity_id
_entity_poly.type
_entity_poly.pdbx_seq_one_letter_code
_entity_poly.pdbx_strand_id
1 'polypeptide(L)'
;MEKILNTPFIKDIYDPLTGSHDGTITPSAPIVVTGENLRLSALEETVLGLAPLDNSGCPIQISHVCKYTDTQLLVVLPNLDPGTYSPVLQVYEAGKLVLVYVFPVVWRVCREGDVDYSIRYYRNKII
;
A
#
# COMPACT_ATOMS: atom_id res chain seq x y z
N MET A 1 -23.47 -11.02 17.70
CA MET A 1 -23.00 -9.62 17.78
C MET A 1 -22.30 -9.34 16.48
N GLU A 2 -22.98 -8.68 15.54
CA GLU A 2 -22.33 -8.26 14.29
C GLU A 2 -21.25 -7.26 14.67
N LYS A 3 -19.99 -7.67 14.49
CA LYS A 3 -18.86 -6.76 14.63
C LYS A 3 -18.99 -5.81 13.45
N ILE A 4 -19.58 -4.63 13.65
CA ILE A 4 -19.56 -3.56 12.65
C ILE A 4 -18.08 -3.28 12.40
N LEU A 5 -17.55 -3.87 11.35
CA LEU A 5 -16.19 -3.63 10.92
C LEU A 5 -16.24 -2.26 10.26
N ASN A 6 -15.78 -1.23 10.96
CA ASN A 6 -15.62 0.08 10.33
C ASN A 6 -14.79 -0.11 9.05
N THR A 7 -15.32 0.35 7.91
CA THR A 7 -14.67 0.13 6.62
C THR A 7 -13.27 0.76 6.64
N PRO A 8 -12.21 0.00 6.33
CA PRO A 8 -10.86 0.53 6.30
C PRO A 8 -10.72 1.54 5.15
N PHE A 9 -10.07 2.67 5.43
CA PHE A 9 -9.92 3.77 4.49
C PHE A 9 -8.47 4.23 4.46
N ILE A 10 -7.92 4.42 3.25
CA ILE A 10 -6.58 4.98 3.05
C ILE A 10 -6.75 6.46 2.67
N LYS A 11 -6.12 7.33 3.45
CA LYS A 11 -6.13 8.78 3.26
C LYS A 11 -4.91 9.25 2.49
N ASP A 12 -3.73 8.78 2.86
CA ASP A 12 -2.46 9.23 2.29
C ASP A 12 -1.41 8.11 2.36
N ILE A 13 -0.42 8.21 1.48
CA ILE A 13 0.75 7.34 1.44
C ILE A 13 2.00 8.19 1.43
N TYR A 14 3.03 7.76 2.16
CA TYR A 14 4.34 8.35 2.17
C TYR A 14 5.39 7.29 1.82
N ASP A 15 6.19 7.55 0.80
CA ASP A 15 7.39 6.78 0.46
C ASP A 15 8.61 7.49 1.06
N PRO A 16 9.20 6.96 2.16
CA PRO A 16 10.35 7.57 2.82
C PRO A 16 11.62 7.58 1.97
N LEU A 17 11.77 6.66 1.02
CA LEU A 17 12.96 6.59 0.18
C LEU A 17 12.99 7.75 -0.80
N THR A 18 11.81 8.14 -1.31
CA THR A 18 11.68 9.24 -2.28
C THR A 18 11.24 10.56 -1.67
N GLY A 19 10.66 10.53 -0.47
CA GLY A 19 9.98 11.65 0.16
C GLY A 19 8.60 11.93 -0.47
N SER A 20 8.04 11.03 -1.27
CA SER A 20 6.82 11.28 -2.04
C SER A 20 5.55 11.02 -1.25
N HIS A 21 4.50 11.81 -1.54
CA HIS A 21 3.12 11.62 -1.07
C HIS A 21 2.10 11.47 -2.22
N ASP A 22 2.57 11.41 -3.46
CA ASP A 22 1.70 11.50 -4.66
C ASP A 22 1.15 10.15 -5.14
N GLY A 23 1.35 9.08 -4.36
CA GLY A 23 1.02 7.71 -4.76
C GLY A 23 2.13 6.98 -5.51
N THR A 24 3.26 7.63 -5.81
CA THR A 24 4.45 6.94 -6.33
C THR A 24 5.11 6.14 -5.20
N ILE A 25 5.41 4.87 -5.46
CA ILE A 25 6.00 3.94 -4.51
C ILE A 25 7.27 3.30 -5.08
N THR A 26 8.25 3.09 -4.22
CA THR A 26 9.47 2.38 -4.56
C THR A 26 9.33 0.88 -4.26
N PRO A 27 9.53 -0.01 -5.25
CA PRO A 27 9.58 -1.46 -5.02
C PRO A 27 10.63 -1.84 -3.96
N SER A 28 10.36 -2.90 -3.22
CA SER A 28 11.27 -3.41 -2.16
C SER A 28 11.64 -2.39 -1.06
N ALA A 29 10.91 -1.28 -0.95
CA ALA A 29 11.12 -0.23 0.04
C ALA A 29 10.00 -0.21 1.09
N PRO A 30 10.27 0.31 2.30
CA PRO A 30 9.21 0.62 3.25
C PRO A 30 8.34 1.76 2.73
N ILE A 31 7.04 1.71 3.03
CA ILE A 31 6.11 2.84 2.87
C ILE A 31 5.27 3.01 4.14
N VAL A 32 4.82 4.23 4.37
CA VAL A 32 3.88 4.56 5.44
C VAL A 32 2.52 4.85 4.81
N VAL A 33 1.51 4.08 5.19
CA VAL A 33 0.13 4.32 4.77
C VAL A 33 -0.62 4.91 5.96
N THR A 34 -1.37 5.99 5.74
CA THR A 34 -2.20 6.62 6.78
C THR A 34 -3.66 6.63 6.36
N GLY A 35 -4.55 6.60 7.34
CA GLY A 35 -5.97 6.42 7.09
C GLY A 35 -6.78 6.22 8.36
N GLU A 36 -7.86 5.47 8.23
CA GLU A 36 -8.79 5.15 9.32
C GLU A 36 -9.15 3.66 9.29
N ASN A 37 -9.38 3.09 10.47
CA ASN A 37 -9.71 1.67 10.67
C ASN A 37 -8.67 0.72 10.04
N LEU A 38 -7.40 1.13 10.01
CA LEU A 38 -6.29 0.37 9.43
C LEU A 38 -5.77 -0.74 10.35
N ARG A 39 -6.31 -0.90 11.56
CA ARG A 39 -5.97 -2.00 12.45
C ARG A 39 -6.67 -3.29 12.01
N LEU A 40 -6.10 -3.90 10.99
CA LEU A 40 -6.60 -5.13 10.36
C LEU A 40 -6.57 -6.35 11.31
N SER A 41 -5.84 -6.25 12.43
CA SER A 41 -5.64 -7.31 13.44
C SER A 41 -6.91 -7.81 14.14
N ALA A 42 -8.07 -7.26 13.83
CA ALA A 42 -9.36 -7.78 14.27
C ALA A 42 -9.80 -9.05 13.51
N LEU A 43 -9.06 -9.44 12.45
CA LEU A 43 -9.36 -10.55 11.55
C LEU A 43 -8.10 -11.42 11.39
N GLU A 44 -8.07 -12.58 12.06
CA GLU A 44 -6.95 -13.54 12.05
C GLU A 44 -6.64 -14.13 10.66
N GLU A 45 -7.48 -13.83 9.67
CA GLU A 45 -7.41 -14.35 8.31
C GLU A 45 -7.44 -13.21 7.26
N THR A 46 -6.76 -12.09 7.52
CA THR A 46 -6.62 -11.00 6.53
C THR A 46 -5.22 -10.89 5.93
N VAL A 47 -5.18 -10.60 4.63
CA VAL A 47 -3.95 -10.40 3.85
C VAL A 47 -4.03 -9.07 3.11
N LEU A 48 -3.04 -8.20 3.33
CA LEU A 48 -2.85 -7.00 2.53
C LEU A 48 -2.06 -7.34 1.26
N GLY A 49 -2.48 -6.80 0.12
CA GLY A 49 -1.79 -7.02 -1.15
C GLY A 49 -1.96 -5.88 -2.14
N LEU A 50 -1.41 -6.08 -3.33
CA LEU A 50 -1.46 -5.16 -4.46
C LEU A 50 -1.99 -5.87 -5.70
N ALA A 51 -3.11 -5.41 -6.23
CA ALA A 51 -3.66 -5.88 -7.49
C ALA A 51 -3.18 -4.98 -8.64
N PRO A 52 -2.53 -5.53 -9.69
CA PRO A 52 -2.24 -4.77 -10.91
C PRO A 52 -3.54 -4.22 -11.53
N LEU A 53 -3.59 -2.92 -11.84
CA LEU A 53 -4.79 -2.29 -12.42
C LEU A 53 -5.11 -2.79 -13.83
N ASP A 54 -4.09 -3.22 -14.56
CA ASP A 54 -4.21 -3.77 -15.92
C ASP A 54 -4.74 -5.22 -15.92
N ASN A 55 -5.04 -5.78 -14.73
CA ASN A 55 -5.49 -7.16 -14.53
C ASN A 55 -4.52 -8.20 -15.10
N SER A 56 -3.23 -7.87 -15.21
CA SER A 56 -2.20 -8.76 -15.74
C SER A 56 -1.89 -9.98 -14.86
N GLY A 57 -2.41 -10.03 -13.62
CA GLY A 57 -2.14 -11.13 -12.70
C GLY A 57 -2.95 -11.11 -11.41
N CYS A 58 -2.63 -12.07 -10.54
CA CYS A 58 -3.22 -12.17 -9.19
C CYS A 58 -2.68 -11.06 -8.27
N PRO A 59 -3.43 -10.69 -7.21
CA PRO A 59 -2.91 -9.81 -6.18
C PRO A 59 -1.60 -10.31 -5.58
N ILE A 60 -0.63 -9.41 -5.49
CA ILE A 60 0.69 -9.65 -4.92
C ILE A 60 0.61 -9.37 -3.43
N GLN A 61 0.85 -10.39 -2.61
CA GLN A 61 0.80 -10.26 -1.15
C GLN A 61 1.93 -9.36 -0.61
N ILE A 62 1.58 -8.48 0.32
CA ILE A 62 2.53 -7.74 1.15
C ILE A 62 2.75 -8.56 2.43
N SER A 63 3.83 -9.33 2.48
CA SER A 63 4.16 -10.21 3.61
C SER A 63 4.73 -9.49 4.82
N HIS A 64 5.33 -8.32 4.62
CA HIS A 64 6.09 -7.60 5.65
C HIS A 64 5.32 -6.38 6.16
N VAL A 65 4.41 -6.62 7.12
CA VAL A 65 3.73 -5.55 7.87
C VAL A 65 4.47 -5.34 9.20
N CYS A 66 5.20 -4.23 9.31
CA CYS A 66 6.07 -3.95 10.46
C CYS A 66 5.32 -3.35 11.64
N LYS A 67 4.29 -2.54 11.38
CA LYS A 67 3.46 -1.89 12.40
C LYS A 67 2.08 -1.62 11.84
N TYR A 68 1.08 -1.76 12.70
CA TYR A 68 -0.27 -1.28 12.43
C TYR A 68 -0.86 -0.59 13.67
N THR A 69 -1.66 0.42 13.40
CA THR A 69 -2.53 1.13 14.34
C THR A 69 -3.85 1.40 13.61
N ASP A 70 -4.84 1.96 14.29
CA ASP A 70 -6.10 2.33 13.63
C ASP A 70 -5.91 3.38 12.52
N THR A 71 -4.80 4.14 12.54
CA THR A 71 -4.58 5.27 11.63
C THR A 71 -3.34 5.17 10.75
N GLN A 72 -2.50 4.16 10.94
CA GLN A 72 -1.21 4.05 10.25
C GLN A 72 -0.76 2.59 10.10
N LEU A 73 -0.26 2.27 8.91
CA LEU A 73 0.45 1.04 8.57
C LEU A 73 1.88 1.37 8.12
N LEU A 74 2.85 0.62 8.61
CA LEU A 74 4.20 0.57 8.06
C LEU A 74 4.39 -0.79 7.41
N VAL A 75 4.62 -0.80 6.11
CA VAL A 75 4.80 -2.03 5.33
C VAL A 75 6.05 -1.96 4.47
N VAL A 76 6.67 -3.09 4.19
CA VAL A 76 7.73 -3.21 3.18
C VAL A 76 7.12 -3.83 1.93
N LEU A 77 7.20 -3.09 0.83
CA LEU A 77 6.66 -3.53 -0.44
C LEU A 77 7.45 -4.72 -0.98
N PRO A 78 6.80 -5.66 -1.68
CA PRO A 78 7.50 -6.69 -2.44
C PRO A 78 8.28 -6.06 -3.60
N ASN A 79 9.04 -6.89 -4.33
CA ASN A 79 9.51 -6.47 -5.65
C ASN A 79 8.29 -6.29 -6.58
N LEU A 80 8.27 -5.23 -7.37
CA LEU A 80 7.15 -4.84 -8.23
C LEU A 80 7.68 -4.34 -9.57
N ASP A 81 7.01 -4.73 -10.64
CA ASP A 81 7.27 -4.19 -11.96
C ASP A 81 6.72 -2.76 -12.09
N PRO A 82 7.22 -1.96 -13.04
CA PRO A 82 6.64 -0.66 -13.36
C PRO A 82 5.18 -0.77 -13.80
N GLY A 83 4.30 0.02 -13.20
CA GLY A 83 2.87 -0.07 -13.43
C GLY A 83 2.04 0.64 -12.36
N THR A 84 0.72 0.43 -12.43
CA THR A 84 -0.24 0.95 -11.45
C THR A 84 -0.90 -0.18 -10.70
N TYR A 85 -1.06 -0.01 -9.40
CA TYR A 85 -1.56 -1.02 -8.49
C TYR A 85 -2.64 -0.45 -7.58
N SER A 86 -3.68 -1.23 -7.33
CA SER A 86 -4.63 -0.97 -6.26
C SER A 86 -4.21 -1.76 -5.01
N PRO A 87 -4.15 -1.12 -3.84
CA PRO A 87 -4.08 -1.85 -2.59
C PRO A 87 -5.37 -2.63 -2.40
N VAL A 88 -5.25 -3.87 -1.92
CA VAL A 88 -6.37 -4.75 -1.66
C VAL A 88 -6.23 -5.40 -0.29
N LEU A 89 -7.37 -5.61 0.36
CA LEU A 89 -7.49 -6.42 1.57
C LEU A 89 -8.26 -7.68 1.21
N GLN A 90 -7.61 -8.82 1.35
CA GLN A 90 -8.20 -10.14 1.16
C GLN A 90 -8.59 -10.68 2.53
N VAL A 91 -9.84 -11.11 2.69
CA VAL A 91 -10.37 -11.75 3.90
C VAL A 91 -10.62 -13.22 3.60
N TYR A 92 -10.09 -14.07 4.45
CA TYR A 92 -10.30 -15.52 4.40
C TYR A 92 -11.16 -15.94 5.59
N GLU A 93 -11.94 -17.01 5.40
CA GLU A 93 -12.61 -17.74 6.47
C GLU A 93 -12.35 -19.23 6.29
N ALA A 94 -11.82 -19.88 7.32
CA ALA A 94 -11.42 -21.29 7.26
C ALA A 94 -10.52 -21.60 6.05
N GLY A 95 -9.63 -20.66 5.72
CA GLY A 95 -8.68 -20.77 4.60
C GLY A 95 -9.28 -20.55 3.21
N LYS A 96 -10.54 -20.15 3.10
CA LYS A 96 -11.18 -19.80 1.82
C LYS A 96 -11.30 -18.29 1.69
N LEU A 97 -10.93 -17.75 0.53
CA LEU A 97 -11.13 -16.33 0.22
C LEU A 97 -12.62 -16.03 0.16
N VAL A 98 -13.11 -15.16 1.04
CA VAL A 98 -14.54 -14.77 1.12
C VAL A 98 -14.79 -13.34 0.67
N LEU A 99 -13.80 -12.44 0.80
CA LEU A 99 -13.93 -11.04 0.41
C LEU A 99 -12.61 -10.51 -0.13
N VAL A 100 -12.70 -9.70 -1.19
CA VAL A 100 -11.62 -8.82 -1.64
C VAL A 100 -12.14 -7.40 -1.58
N TYR A 101 -11.59 -6.59 -0.68
CA TYR A 101 -11.87 -5.17 -0.60
C TYR A 101 -10.76 -4.41 -1.33
N VAL A 102 -11.13 -3.66 -2.37
CA VAL A 102 -10.20 -2.82 -3.13
C VAL A 102 -10.26 -1.40 -2.57
N PHE A 103 -9.12 -0.89 -2.10
CA PHE A 103 -9.06 0.48 -1.61
C PHE A 103 -9.21 1.45 -2.78
N PRO A 104 -9.95 2.56 -2.62
CA PRO A 104 -10.21 3.53 -3.69
C PRO A 104 -9.02 4.48 -3.92
N VAL A 105 -7.81 3.93 -3.98
CA VAL A 105 -6.55 4.64 -4.27
C VAL A 105 -5.73 3.84 -5.26
N VAL A 106 -4.86 4.52 -6.00
CA VAL A 106 -3.96 3.90 -6.99
C VAL A 106 -2.54 4.31 -6.65
N TRP A 107 -1.65 3.34 -6.61
CA TRP A 107 -0.22 3.54 -6.43
C TRP A 107 0.53 3.24 -7.72
N ARG A 108 1.65 3.92 -7.93
CA ARG A 108 2.43 3.82 -9.16
C ARG A 108 3.87 3.43 -8.86
N VAL A 109 4.37 2.45 -9.61
CA VAL A 109 5.79 2.16 -9.73
C VAL A 109 6.27 2.74 -11.06
N CYS A 110 7.20 3.68 -11.01
CA CYS A 110 7.79 4.28 -12.21
C CYS A 110 8.88 3.37 -12.79
N ARG A 111 9.17 3.52 -14.10
CA ARG A 111 10.36 2.87 -14.68
C ARG A 111 11.62 3.56 -14.17
N GLU A 112 12.70 2.80 -14.10
CA GLU A 112 14.03 3.35 -13.84
C GLU A 112 14.37 4.37 -14.94
N GLY A 113 14.58 5.63 -14.55
CA GLY A 113 14.83 6.77 -15.46
C GLY A 113 13.65 7.74 -15.67
N ASP A 114 12.42 7.36 -15.33
CA ASP A 114 11.25 8.27 -15.42
C ASP A 114 11.16 9.24 -14.23
N VAL A 115 11.93 8.99 -13.17
CA VAL A 115 11.96 9.83 -11.98
C VAL A 115 13.02 10.91 -12.17
N ASP A 116 12.60 12.14 -12.40
CA ASP A 116 13.52 13.28 -12.45
C ASP A 116 14.04 13.61 -11.03
N TYR A 117 15.20 13.04 -10.69
CA TYR A 117 15.90 13.34 -9.45
C TYR A 117 16.48 14.77 -9.40
N SER A 118 16.49 15.53 -10.51
CA SER A 118 17.06 16.87 -10.56
C SER A 118 16.26 17.88 -9.74
N ILE A 119 14.94 17.73 -9.62
CA ILE A 119 14.09 18.57 -8.76
C ILE A 119 14.50 18.44 -7.28
N ARG A 120 15.05 17.29 -6.86
CA ARG A 120 15.47 17.05 -5.47
C ARG A 120 16.78 17.73 -5.11
N TYR A 121 17.68 17.91 -6.08
CA TYR A 121 18.95 18.61 -5.85
C TYR A 121 18.76 20.10 -5.54
N TYR A 122 17.72 20.74 -6.11
CA TYR A 122 17.45 22.15 -5.86
C TYR A 122 16.66 22.40 -4.57
N ARG A 123 15.82 21.45 -4.12
CA ARG A 123 15.02 21.63 -2.89
C ARG A 123 15.87 21.56 -1.60
N ASN A 124 16.96 20.80 -1.60
CA ASN A 124 17.86 20.66 -0.45
C ASN A 124 18.99 21.72 -0.40
N LYS A 125 19.01 22.69 -1.31
CA LYS A 125 19.99 23.80 -1.31
C LYS A 125 19.40 25.16 -0.92
N ILE A 126 18.11 25.23 -0.57
CA ILE A 126 17.48 26.45 -0.07
C ILE A 126 17.17 26.25 1.42
N ILE A 127 18.22 26.21 2.25
CA ILE A 127 18.19 26.54 3.69
C ILE A 127 19.53 27.21 4.01
#